data_AF-A0A8J4SYG0-F1
#
_entry.id   AF-A0A8J4SYG0-F1
#
_cell.length_a   1.000
_cell.length_b   1.000
_cell.length_c   1.000
_cell.angle_alpha   90.00
_cell.angle_beta   90.00
_cell.angle_gamma   90.00
#
_symmetry.space_group_name_H-M   'P 1'
#
loop_
_entity.id
_entity.type
_entity.pdbx_description
1 polymer ?
#
loop_
_entity_poly.entity_id
_entity_poly.type
_entity_poly.pdbx_seq_one_letter_code
_entity_poly.pdbx_strand_id
1 'polypeptide(L)'
;VVFISARVHPGETPSSHVFNGLLELLLRPNDARSCQLRDQYVFKLIPLLNPDGVVRGHYRTDCRGVNLNRVYLTPDFLYYPSIYATKALLVYYHTKYGTLVPYANFLDDVWEEFKSVIRTSSGRISSNLLPGRLDSKLTNSDVNTASISPAEIKDDIIFECDVINQEVDQMEVNSLSQQK
;
A
#
# COMPACT_ATOMS: atom_id res chain seq x y z
N VAL A 1 -12.33 3.85 16.27
CA VAL A 1 -11.80 3.86 14.88
C VAL A 1 -12.67 2.97 14.01
N VAL A 2 -12.98 3.42 12.79
CA VAL A 2 -13.64 2.62 11.76
C VAL A 2 -12.66 2.44 10.60
N PHE A 3 -12.30 1.20 10.27
CA PHE A 3 -11.36 0.89 9.20
C PHE A 3 -12.09 0.27 8.03
N ILE A 4 -11.90 0.82 6.83
CA ILE A 4 -12.60 0.40 5.61
C ILE A 4 -11.59 0.29 4.49
N SER A 5 -11.55 -0.88 3.87
CA SER A 5 -10.71 -1.16 2.71
C SER A 5 -11.53 -1.74 1.56
N ALA A 6 -11.15 -1.47 0.32
CA ALA A 6 -11.79 -2.02 -0.87
C ALA A 6 -10.77 -2.64 -1.86
N ARG A 7 -11.30 -3.38 -2.84
CA ARG A 7 -10.54 -3.97 -3.96
C ARG A 7 -9.31 -4.80 -3.55
N VAL A 8 -9.48 -5.72 -2.59
CA VAL A 8 -8.48 -6.77 -2.35
C VAL A 8 -8.39 -7.74 -3.54
N HIS A 9 -9.54 -8.06 -4.13
CA HIS A 9 -9.61 -8.70 -5.43
C HIS A 9 -9.82 -7.63 -6.51
N PRO A 10 -9.00 -7.63 -7.57
CA PRO A 10 -9.06 -6.55 -8.55
C PRO A 10 -10.35 -6.47 -9.36
N GLY A 11 -11.00 -7.61 -9.66
CA GLY A 11 -12.22 -7.68 -10.47
C GLY A 11 -13.49 -7.26 -9.74
N GLU A 12 -13.44 -7.03 -8.43
CA GLU A 12 -14.59 -6.63 -7.61
C GLU A 12 -14.86 -5.11 -7.74
N THR A 13 -15.04 -4.62 -8.97
CA THR A 13 -15.28 -3.20 -9.27
C THR A 13 -16.47 -2.57 -8.53
N PRO A 14 -17.57 -3.29 -8.18
CA PRO A 14 -18.64 -2.71 -7.36
C PRO A 14 -18.15 -2.16 -6.02
N SER A 15 -17.08 -2.73 -5.45
CA SER A 15 -16.51 -2.24 -4.18
C SER A 15 -15.98 -0.81 -4.29
N SER A 16 -15.44 -0.41 -5.45
CA SER A 16 -14.99 0.98 -5.68
C SER A 16 -16.16 1.95 -5.74
N HIS A 17 -17.29 1.56 -6.34
CA HIS A 17 -18.49 2.39 -6.38
C HIS A 17 -19.09 2.60 -4.98
N VAL A 18 -19.15 1.54 -4.18
CA VAL A 18 -19.59 1.63 -2.78
C VAL A 18 -18.65 2.52 -1.98
N PHE A 19 -17.34 2.38 -2.18
CA PHE A 19 -16.34 3.20 -1.49
C PHE A 19 -16.47 4.69 -1.85
N ASN A 20 -16.70 5.01 -3.13
CA ASN A 20 -16.96 6.39 -3.57
C ASN A 20 -18.23 6.95 -2.94
N GLY A 21 -19.34 6.21 -2.94
CA GLY A 21 -20.58 6.65 -2.30
C GLY A 21 -20.44 6.85 -0.79
N LEU A 22 -19.63 6.00 -0.12
CA LEU A 22 -19.26 6.18 1.28
C LEU A 22 -18.47 7.47 1.49
N LEU A 23 -17.44 7.73 0.67
CA LEU A 23 -16.65 8.97 0.74
C LEU A 23 -17.54 10.19 0.54
N GLU A 24 -18.39 10.18 -0.48
CA GLU A 24 -19.35 11.25 -0.74
C GLU A 24 -20.27 11.49 0.44
N LEU A 25 -20.77 10.43 1.10
CA LEU A 25 -21.56 10.59 2.33
C LEU A 25 -20.71 11.24 3.42
N LEU A 26 -19.55 10.65 3.74
CA LEU A 26 -18.68 11.10 4.83
C LEU A 26 -18.17 12.52 4.65
N LEU A 27 -18.06 13.03 3.42
CA LEU A 27 -17.54 14.38 3.13
C LEU A 27 -18.64 15.45 2.97
N ARG A 28 -19.93 15.10 3.06
CA ARG A 28 -21.00 16.11 3.01
C ARG A 28 -20.89 17.08 4.19
N PRO A 29 -20.81 18.41 3.94
CA PRO A 29 -20.62 19.39 5.00
C PRO A 29 -21.90 19.65 5.80
N ASN A 30 -23.07 19.61 5.15
CA ASN A 30 -24.36 20.00 5.76
C ASN A 30 -25.29 18.80 6.03
N ASP A 31 -24.81 17.56 5.91
CA ASP A 31 -25.58 16.38 6.25
C ASP A 31 -25.37 16.05 7.74
N ALA A 32 -26.45 16.12 8.53
CA ALA A 32 -26.39 15.89 9.97
C ALA A 32 -25.79 14.54 10.34
N ARG A 33 -26.03 13.50 9.53
CA ARG A 33 -25.48 12.16 9.76
C ARG A 33 -23.97 12.16 9.55
N SER A 34 -23.50 12.82 8.50
CA SER A 34 -22.08 12.91 8.17
C SER A 34 -21.30 13.68 9.23
N CYS A 35 -21.85 14.78 9.73
CA CYS A 35 -21.27 15.52 10.86
C CYS A 35 -21.17 14.63 12.10
N GLN A 36 -22.28 13.99 12.50
CA GLN A 36 -22.30 13.08 13.66
C GLN A 36 -21.30 11.93 13.52
N LEU A 37 -21.17 11.34 12.33
CA LEU A 37 -20.20 10.28 12.08
C LEU A 37 -18.76 10.76 12.25
N ARG A 38 -18.42 11.94 11.71
CA ARG A 38 -17.06 12.51 11.85
C ARG A 38 -16.75 12.97 13.27
N ASP A 39 -17.76 13.39 14.03
CA ASP A 39 -17.60 13.78 15.44
C ASP A 39 -17.36 12.55 16.34
N GLN A 40 -17.96 11.40 16.01
CA GLN A 40 -17.89 10.19 16.84
C GLN A 40 -16.77 9.22 16.44
N TYR A 41 -16.38 9.20 15.16
CA TYR A 41 -15.48 8.18 14.64
C TYR A 41 -14.33 8.78 13.83
N VAL A 42 -13.15 8.21 14.03
CA VAL A 42 -12.03 8.39 13.11
C VAL A 42 -12.09 7.28 12.05
N PHE A 43 -12.27 7.67 10.80
CA PHE A 43 -12.28 6.76 9.65
C PHE A 43 -10.87 6.59 9.07
N LYS A 44 -10.48 5.35 8.79
CA LYS A 44 -9.24 4.97 8.09
C LYS A 44 -9.62 4.23 6.82
N LEU A 45 -9.31 4.83 5.68
CA LEU A 45 -9.92 4.51 4.40
C LEU A 45 -8.84 4.07 3.39
N ILE A 46 -8.92 2.85 2.87
CA ILE A 46 -8.06 2.33 1.79
C ILE A 46 -8.94 2.00 0.57
N PRO A 47 -9.00 2.86 -0.46
CA PRO A 47 -9.89 2.65 -1.61
C PRO A 47 -9.50 1.45 -2.49
N LEU A 48 -8.24 1.03 -2.42
CA LEU A 48 -7.66 0.06 -3.34
C LEU A 48 -6.50 -0.71 -2.70
N LEU A 49 -6.73 -1.97 -2.33
CA LEU A 49 -5.69 -2.84 -1.75
C LEU A 49 -4.79 -3.52 -2.79
N ASN A 50 -5.25 -3.67 -4.02
CA ASN A 50 -4.54 -4.39 -5.07
C ASN A 50 -4.46 -3.55 -6.37
N PRO A 51 -3.74 -2.42 -6.36
CA PRO A 51 -3.61 -1.57 -7.54
C PRO A 51 -2.96 -2.31 -8.72
N ASP A 52 -1.92 -3.10 -8.47
CA ASP A 52 -1.19 -3.85 -9.51
C ASP A 52 -2.09 -4.84 -10.24
N GLY A 53 -2.88 -5.62 -9.49
CA GLY A 53 -3.83 -6.56 -10.08
C GLY A 53 -4.93 -5.85 -10.86
N VAL A 54 -5.31 -4.63 -10.48
CA VAL A 54 -6.31 -3.84 -11.21
C VAL A 54 -5.75 -3.35 -12.54
N VAL A 55 -4.55 -2.76 -12.54
CA VAL A 55 -3.88 -2.30 -13.76
C VAL A 55 -3.66 -3.46 -14.74
N ARG A 56 -3.37 -4.65 -14.23
CA ARG A 56 -3.16 -5.87 -15.04
C ARG A 56 -4.45 -6.57 -15.46
N GLY A 57 -5.63 -6.06 -15.08
CA GLY A 57 -6.91 -6.67 -15.42
C GLY A 57 -7.14 -8.05 -14.81
N HIS A 58 -6.49 -8.35 -13.68
CA HIS A 58 -6.72 -9.60 -12.96
C HIS A 58 -8.14 -9.64 -12.37
N TYR A 59 -8.66 -10.84 -12.09
CA TYR A 59 -9.94 -10.97 -11.40
C TYR A 59 -9.77 -11.08 -9.87
N ARG A 60 -8.90 -11.98 -9.40
CA ARG A 60 -8.83 -12.39 -7.98
C ARG A 60 -7.46 -12.26 -7.33
N THR A 61 -6.41 -12.06 -8.10
CA THR A 61 -5.02 -12.21 -7.64
C THR A 61 -4.20 -10.94 -7.85
N ASP A 62 -3.13 -10.78 -7.09
CA ASP A 62 -2.07 -9.79 -7.35
C ASP A 62 -1.26 -10.11 -8.62
N CYS A 63 -0.21 -9.34 -8.87
CA CYS A 63 0.71 -9.54 -10.00
C CYS A 63 1.47 -10.87 -9.98
N ARG A 64 1.47 -11.59 -8.84
CA ARG A 64 2.16 -12.86 -8.62
C ARG A 64 1.23 -14.07 -8.63
N GLY A 65 -0.06 -13.85 -8.92
CA GLY A 65 -1.06 -14.92 -8.89
C GLY A 65 -1.54 -15.28 -7.48
N VAL A 66 -1.24 -14.48 -6.46
CA VAL A 66 -1.63 -14.74 -5.07
C VAL A 66 -2.95 -14.07 -4.74
N ASN A 67 -3.83 -14.82 -4.06
CA ASN A 67 -5.02 -14.24 -3.46
C ASN A 67 -4.65 -13.50 -2.16
N LEU A 68 -4.62 -12.17 -2.22
CA LEU A 68 -4.28 -11.32 -1.07
C LEU A 68 -5.25 -11.47 0.11
N ASN A 69 -6.48 -11.92 -0.12
CA ASN A 69 -7.46 -12.21 0.94
C ASN A 69 -7.21 -13.56 1.65
N ARG A 70 -6.04 -14.17 1.47
CA ARG A 70 -5.63 -15.41 2.15
C ARG A 70 -4.35 -15.27 2.98
N VAL A 71 -3.74 -14.09 2.99
CA VAL A 71 -2.41 -13.87 3.60
C VAL A 71 -2.44 -12.93 4.82
N TYR A 72 -3.63 -12.61 5.36
CA TYR A 72 -3.77 -11.72 6.53
C TYR A 72 -3.19 -12.29 7.84
N LEU A 73 -3.10 -13.62 7.99
CA LEU A 73 -2.57 -14.21 9.22
C LEU A 73 -1.08 -13.92 9.41
N THR A 74 -0.29 -14.08 8.35
CA THR A 74 1.16 -13.88 8.36
C THR A 74 1.59 -13.24 7.03
N PRO A 75 1.22 -11.97 6.77
CA PRO A 75 1.64 -11.30 5.56
C PRO A 75 3.14 -11.02 5.64
N ASP A 76 3.82 -11.19 4.52
CA ASP A 76 5.22 -10.83 4.37
C ASP A 76 5.32 -9.47 3.68
N PHE A 77 6.23 -8.62 4.18
CA PHE A 77 6.43 -7.28 3.67
C PHE A 77 6.90 -7.24 2.20
N LEU A 78 7.81 -8.14 1.82
CA LEU A 78 8.37 -8.22 0.47
C LEU A 78 7.39 -8.84 -0.53
N TYR A 79 6.55 -9.77 -0.07
CA TYR A 79 5.65 -10.51 -0.95
C TYR A 79 4.26 -9.88 -1.05
N TYR A 80 3.72 -9.37 0.06
CA TYR A 80 2.35 -8.87 0.18
C TYR A 80 2.30 -7.50 0.88
N PRO A 81 3.01 -6.48 0.36
CA PRO A 81 3.24 -5.21 1.06
C PRO A 81 1.93 -4.51 1.45
N SER A 82 0.89 -4.54 0.60
CA SER A 82 -0.38 -3.89 0.89
C SER A 82 -1.13 -4.54 2.06
N ILE A 83 -1.09 -5.87 2.17
CA ILE A 83 -1.71 -6.62 3.27
C ILE A 83 -0.90 -6.48 4.56
N TYR A 84 0.44 -6.50 4.45
CA TYR A 84 1.33 -6.23 5.58
C TYR A 84 1.04 -4.85 6.18
N ALA A 85 1.08 -3.79 5.36
CA ALA A 85 0.84 -2.42 5.81
C ALA A 85 -0.57 -2.25 6.41
N THR A 86 -1.58 -2.85 5.78
CA THR A 86 -2.96 -2.84 6.29
C THR A 86 -3.07 -3.50 7.66
N LYS A 87 -2.46 -4.67 7.85
CA LYS A 87 -2.42 -5.37 9.14
C LYS A 87 -1.69 -4.55 10.19
N ALA A 88 -0.54 -3.96 9.84
CA ALA A 88 0.24 -3.12 10.74
C ALA A 88 -0.58 -1.91 11.24
N LEU A 89 -1.28 -1.21 10.34
CA LEU A 89 -2.18 -0.10 10.70
C LEU A 89 -3.34 -0.56 11.59
N LEU A 90 -3.96 -1.69 11.27
CA LEU A 90 -5.03 -2.27 12.10
C LEU A 90 -4.55 -2.59 13.51
N VAL A 91 -3.42 -3.27 13.65
CA VAL A 91 -2.83 -3.61 14.95
C VAL A 91 -2.42 -2.36 15.72
N TYR A 92 -1.85 -1.37 15.04
CA TYR A 92 -1.52 -0.08 15.64
C TYR A 92 -2.76 0.58 16.24
N TYR A 93 -3.81 0.79 15.43
CA TYR A 93 -5.03 1.41 15.92
C TYR A 93 -5.82 0.54 16.90
N HIS A 94 -5.64 -0.77 16.90
CA HIS A 94 -6.24 -1.65 17.91
C HIS A 94 -5.54 -1.54 19.27
N THR A 95 -4.20 -1.44 19.27
CA THR A 95 -3.39 -1.47 20.49
C THR A 95 -3.07 -0.09 21.07
N LYS A 96 -3.03 0.95 20.23
CA LYS A 96 -2.65 2.33 20.58
C LYS A 96 -3.84 3.30 20.53
N TYR A 97 -5.07 2.79 20.45
CA TYR A 97 -6.22 3.67 20.42
C TYR A 97 -6.28 4.54 21.69
N GLY A 98 -6.32 5.86 21.53
CA GLY A 98 -6.38 6.81 22.64
C GLY A 98 -5.02 7.25 23.20
N THR A 99 -3.89 6.77 22.69
CA THR A 99 -2.59 7.38 23.02
C THR A 99 -2.40 8.69 22.27
N LEU A 100 -1.75 9.69 22.90
CA LEU A 100 -1.45 10.99 22.29
C LEU A 100 -0.41 10.94 21.15
N VAL A 101 0.06 9.75 20.78
CA VAL A 101 0.97 9.56 19.64
C VAL A 101 0.11 9.42 18.38
N PRO A 102 0.03 10.44 17.52
CA PRO A 102 -0.88 10.42 16.36
C PRO A 102 -0.35 9.52 15.25
N TYR A 103 0.96 9.27 15.26
CA TYR A 103 1.74 8.62 14.22
C TYR A 103 2.35 7.30 14.69
N ALA A 104 2.27 6.30 13.83
CA ALA A 104 2.83 4.99 14.04
C ALA A 104 4.35 5.00 13.79
N ASN A 105 5.13 5.56 14.72
CA ASN A 105 6.59 5.68 14.62
C ASN A 105 7.33 4.35 14.35
N PHE A 106 6.76 3.22 14.74
CA PHE A 106 7.32 1.91 14.38
C PHE A 106 7.32 1.63 12.86
N LEU A 107 6.54 2.37 12.08
CA LEU A 107 6.57 2.28 10.62
C LEU A 107 7.83 2.91 10.02
N ASP A 108 8.56 3.76 10.77
CA ASP A 108 9.78 4.39 10.27
C ASP A 108 10.85 3.34 9.98
N ASP A 109 11.07 2.38 10.90
CA ASP A 109 12.01 1.27 10.70
C ASP A 109 11.61 0.40 9.49
N VAL A 110 10.31 0.10 9.36
CA VAL A 110 9.75 -0.65 8.22
C VAL A 110 9.96 0.11 6.91
N TRP A 111 9.81 1.44 6.95
CA TRP A 111 10.00 2.31 5.79
C TRP A 111 11.47 2.41 5.38
N GLU A 112 12.40 2.47 6.34
CA GLU A 112 13.83 2.41 6.02
C GLU A 112 14.23 1.05 5.42
N GLU A 113 13.71 -0.05 5.95
CA GLU A 113 13.90 -1.39 5.39
C GLU A 113 13.35 -1.46 3.95
N PHE A 114 12.14 -0.92 3.73
CA PHE A 114 11.57 -0.81 2.39
C PHE A 114 12.45 -0.03 1.43
N LYS A 115 12.92 1.14 1.85
CA LYS A 115 13.82 1.98 1.06
C LYS A 115 15.11 1.23 0.72
N SER A 116 15.64 0.44 1.64
CA SER A 116 16.80 -0.43 1.37
C SER A 116 16.48 -1.43 0.26
N VAL A 117 15.34 -2.11 0.33
CA VAL A 117 14.92 -3.11 -0.67
C VAL A 117 14.76 -2.50 -2.06
N ILE A 118 14.05 -1.38 -2.20
CA ILE A 118 13.81 -0.74 -3.51
C ILE A 118 15.06 -0.05 -4.08
N ARG A 119 15.99 0.42 -3.23
CA ARG A 119 17.27 1.01 -3.65
C ARG A 119 18.27 -0.06 -4.07
N THR A 120 18.09 -1.30 -3.60
CA THR A 120 18.85 -2.44 -4.08
C THR A 120 18.30 -2.80 -5.47
N SER A 121 18.78 -2.07 -6.47
CA SER A 121 18.50 -2.29 -7.90
C SER A 121 18.60 -3.78 -8.26
N SER A 122 17.90 -4.19 -9.31
CA SER A 122 17.69 -5.54 -9.87
C SER A 122 18.92 -6.45 -10.09
N GLY A 123 20.06 -6.22 -9.45
CA GLY A 123 21.20 -7.13 -9.36
C GLY A 123 21.03 -8.15 -8.24
N ARG A 124 20.56 -9.36 -8.60
CA ARG A 124 20.60 -10.59 -7.79
C ARG A 124 19.98 -10.49 -6.39
N ILE A 125 18.70 -10.83 -6.30
CA ILE A 125 18.20 -11.52 -5.10
C ILE A 125 19.02 -12.81 -5.00
N SER A 126 19.99 -12.83 -4.09
CA SER A 126 20.77 -14.02 -3.77
C SER A 126 19.82 -15.15 -3.37
N SER A 127 20.01 -16.32 -3.95
CA SER A 127 19.21 -17.55 -3.80
C SER A 127 19.12 -18.10 -2.38
N ASN A 128 19.63 -17.38 -1.37
CA ASN A 128 19.79 -17.87 -0.02
C ASN A 128 18.63 -17.50 0.92
N LEU A 129 17.56 -16.87 0.41
CA LEU A 129 16.35 -16.54 1.18
C LEU A 129 15.13 -17.43 0.84
N LEU A 130 15.31 -18.50 0.06
CA LEU A 130 14.25 -19.48 -0.18
C LEU A 130 14.30 -20.59 0.89
N PRO A 131 13.25 -20.80 1.71
CA PRO A 131 13.14 -22.00 2.52
C PRO A 131 12.70 -23.16 1.64
N GLY A 132 13.48 -24.25 1.63
CA GLY A 132 13.01 -25.57 1.21
C GLY A 132 13.21 -25.91 -0.26
N ARG A 133 14.40 -26.41 -0.58
CA ARG A 133 14.71 -27.21 -1.77
C ARG A 133 13.91 -28.53 -1.72
N LEU A 134 12.99 -28.75 -2.67
CA LEU A 134 12.53 -30.08 -3.04
C LEU A 134 13.22 -30.44 -4.37
N ASP A 135 14.15 -31.37 -4.32
CA ASP A 135 14.85 -31.88 -5.50
C ASP A 135 13.88 -32.69 -6.39
N SER A 136 13.78 -32.32 -7.67
CA SER A 136 13.45 -33.28 -8.71
C SER A 136 14.13 -32.89 -10.02
N LYS A 137 15.13 -33.71 -10.38
CA LYS A 137 15.78 -33.75 -11.68
C LYS A 137 14.73 -33.90 -12.79
N LEU A 138 14.69 -32.98 -13.75
CA LEU A 138 14.27 -33.26 -15.13
C LEU A 138 15.05 -32.34 -16.07
N THR A 139 15.79 -32.97 -16.97
CA THR A 139 16.58 -32.41 -18.06
C THR A 139 15.72 -32.07 -19.28
N ASN A 140 16.34 -31.33 -20.22
CA ASN A 140 15.97 -31.04 -21.62
C ASN A 140 15.38 -29.63 -21.82
N SER A 141 15.65 -28.90 -22.89
CA SER A 141 16.67 -28.89 -23.95
C SER A 141 16.29 -27.66 -24.80
N ASP A 142 17.27 -26.87 -25.22
CA ASP A 142 17.30 -26.02 -26.41
C ASP A 142 16.04 -25.24 -26.84
N VAL A 143 16.05 -23.92 -26.62
CA VAL A 143 15.47 -22.96 -27.57
C VAL A 143 16.36 -21.72 -27.65
N ASN A 144 16.98 -21.53 -28.82
CA ASN A 144 17.68 -20.31 -29.22
C ASN A 144 16.69 -19.17 -29.48
N THR A 145 16.93 -17.98 -28.95
CA THR A 145 16.49 -16.73 -29.59
C THR A 145 17.43 -15.55 -29.26
N ALA A 146 17.83 -14.91 -30.36
CA ALA A 146 18.62 -13.71 -30.60
C ALA A 146 18.82 -12.67 -29.47
N SER A 147 20.07 -12.24 -29.35
CA SER A 147 20.51 -11.02 -28.66
C SER A 147 19.91 -9.76 -29.31
N ILE A 148 19.08 -9.04 -28.56
CA ILE A 148 18.68 -7.66 -28.85
C ILE A 148 19.31 -6.77 -27.77
N SER A 149 20.08 -5.76 -28.19
CA SER A 149 20.69 -4.77 -27.29
C SER A 149 19.61 -3.96 -26.56
N PRO A 150 19.72 -3.73 -25.24
CA PRO A 150 18.74 -2.91 -24.54
C PRO A 150 18.94 -1.45 -24.94
N ALA A 151 17.94 -0.87 -25.63
CA ALA A 151 17.78 0.57 -25.70
C ALA A 151 17.50 1.09 -24.27
N GLU A 152 18.20 2.16 -23.88
CA GLU A 152 18.00 2.86 -22.62
C GLU A 152 16.55 3.33 -22.49
N ILE A 153 15.79 2.67 -21.61
CA ILE A 153 14.53 3.21 -21.11
C ILE A 153 14.88 4.01 -19.86
N LYS A 154 14.88 5.34 -19.99
CA LYS A 154 14.86 6.26 -18.85
C LYS A 154 13.46 6.25 -18.27
N ASP A 155 13.23 5.39 -17.28
CA ASP A 155 12.06 5.50 -16.41
C ASP A 155 12.42 6.46 -15.27
N ASP A 156 12.22 7.76 -15.52
CA ASP A 156 12.14 8.76 -14.44
C ASP A 156 10.84 8.54 -13.68
N ILE A 157 10.83 7.58 -12.73
CA ILE A 157 9.78 7.47 -11.73
C ILE A 157 10.02 8.57 -10.69
N ILE A 158 9.47 9.75 -10.97
CA ILE A 158 9.34 10.82 -9.98
C ILE A 158 8.25 10.39 -9.00
N PHE A 159 8.65 9.89 -7.83
CA PHE A 159 7.73 9.84 -6.68
C PHE A 159 7.49 11.27 -6.23
N GLU A 160 6.35 11.82 -6.62
CA GLU A 160 5.85 13.15 -6.25
C GLU A 160 5.44 13.19 -4.76
N CYS A 161 6.34 12.79 -3.86
CA CYS A 161 6.19 12.94 -2.41
C CYS A 161 6.79 14.25 -1.90
N ASP A 162 7.66 14.90 -2.67
CA ASP A 162 8.36 16.11 -2.25
C ASP A 162 7.48 17.37 -2.26
N VAL A 163 6.33 17.35 -2.96
CA VAL A 163 5.40 18.49 -3.03
C VAL A 163 4.53 18.61 -1.77
N ILE A 164 4.17 17.49 -1.14
CA ILE A 164 3.25 17.49 0.00
C ILE A 164 3.92 18.04 1.27
N ASN A 165 5.23 17.82 1.43
CA ASN A 165 5.95 18.30 2.62
C ASN A 165 6.17 19.83 2.61
N GLN A 166 6.23 20.47 1.44
CA GLN A 166 6.40 21.93 1.38
C GLN A 166 5.10 22.70 1.68
N GLU A 167 3.93 22.17 1.32
CA GLU A 167 2.66 22.87 1.59
C GLU A 167 2.23 22.78 3.06
N VAL A 168 2.56 21.69 3.75
CA VAL A 168 2.22 21.52 5.18
C VAL A 168 3.05 22.46 6.06
N ASP A 169 4.35 22.63 5.76
CA ASP A 169 5.23 23.53 6.50
C ASP A 169 4.84 25.02 6.29
N GLN A 170 4.37 25.39 5.10
CA GLN A 170 3.95 26.77 4.82
C GLN A 170 2.64 27.16 5.53
N MET A 171 1.74 26.20 5.76
CA MET A 171 0.48 26.45 6.49
C MET A 171 0.69 26.57 8.00
N GLU A 172 1.61 25.80 8.59
CA GLU A 172 1.90 25.89 10.03
C GLU A 172 2.54 27.24 10.39
N VAL A 173 3.48 27.74 9.57
CA VAL A 173 4.17 29.02 9.81
C VAL A 173 3.21 30.23 9.70
N ASN A 174 2.21 30.17 8.83
CA ASN A 174 1.23 31.27 8.66
C ASN A 174 0.16 31.30 9.76
N SER A 175 -0.08 30.19 10.46
CA SER A 175 -1.03 30.14 11.58
C SER A 175 -0.46 30.73 12.88
N LEU A 176 0.86 30.64 13.06
CA LEU A 176 1.57 31.15 14.25
C LEU A 176 1.88 32.65 14.20
N SER A 177 1.81 33.28 13.02
CA SER A 177 2.04 34.73 12.86
C SER A 177 0.78 35.60 13.07
N GLN A 178 -0.41 34.99 13.16
CA GLN A 178 -1.67 35.70 13.40
C GLN A 178 -2.15 35.68 14.87
N GLN A 179 -1.35 35.14 15.80
CA GLN A 179 -1.66 35.08 17.24
C GLN A 179 -0.74 35.93 18.13
N LYS A 180 -0.11 36.98 17.58
CA LYS A 180 0.55 38.05 18.36
C LYS A 180 0.05 39.41 17.89
#